data_AF-A0A8T2K8I5-F1
#
_entry.id   AF-A0A8T2K8I5-F1
#
_cell.length_a   1.000
_cell.length_b   1.000
_cell.length_c   1.000
_cell.angle_alpha   90.00
_cell.angle_beta   90.00
_cell.angle_gamma   90.00
#
_symmetry.space_group_name_H-M   'P 1'
#
loop_
_entity.id
_entity.type
_entity.pdbx_description
1 polymer ?
#
loop_
_entity_poly.entity_id
_entity_poly.type
_entity_poly.pdbx_seq_one_letter_code
_entity_poly.pdbx_strand_id
1 'polypeptide(L)'
;GGVFLVRESRESTISEPYVLSVYFENKVYHIKIRYLEDSQQYALGTGLRGNEKFHSIEEIVEFHKKFPVMLIDGKNLSSTERKQCYLTRPPYINS
;
A
#
# COMPACT_ATOMS: atom_id res chain seq x y z
N GLY A 1 -9.34 11.42 1.49
CA GLY A 1 -8.08 10.67 1.29
C GLY A 1 -7.79 9.83 2.50
N GLY A 2 -7.03 8.75 2.35
CA GLY A 2 -6.54 7.93 3.46
C GLY A 2 -5.21 8.45 3.97
N VAL A 3 -5.05 8.55 5.29
CA VAL A 3 -3.76 8.91 5.91
C VAL A 3 -2.84 7.69 5.84
N PHE A 4 -1.60 7.87 5.40
CA PHE A 4 -0.70 6.74 5.19
C PHE A 4 0.65 6.87 5.91
N LEU A 5 1.28 5.72 6.10
CA LEU A 5 2.67 5.57 6.53
C LEU A 5 3.26 4.34 5.82
N VAL A 6 4.50 4.45 5.35
CA VAL A 6 5.29 3.28 4.93
C VAL A 6 6.19 2.88 6.09
N ARG A 7 6.23 1.59 6.40
CA ARG A 7 7.06 1.00 7.45
C ARG A 7 7.68 -0.29 6.97
N GLU A 8 8.72 -0.77 7.66
CA GLU A 8 9.24 -2.12 7.45
C GLU A 8 8.18 -3.18 7.80
N SER A 9 8.22 -4.30 7.06
CA SER A 9 7.44 -5.49 7.40
C SER A 9 7.98 -6.09 8.71
N ARG A 10 7.10 -6.66 9.54
CA ARG A 10 7.52 -7.32 10.79
C ARG A 10 8.36 -8.57 10.52
N GLU A 11 8.02 -9.26 9.45
CA GLU A 11 8.77 -10.36 8.86
C GLU A 11 9.38 -9.81 7.57
N SER A 12 10.32 -8.88 7.70
CA SER A 12 10.97 -8.27 6.54
C SER A 12 11.74 -9.35 5.77
N THR A 13 11.18 -9.80 4.66
CA THR A 13 11.85 -10.66 3.69
C THR A 13 12.35 -9.82 2.53
N ILE A 14 13.29 -10.34 1.75
CA ILE A 14 13.76 -9.68 0.52
C ILE A 14 12.58 -9.38 -0.42
N SER A 15 11.62 -10.30 -0.50
CA SER A 15 10.44 -10.18 -1.36
C SER A 15 9.35 -9.26 -0.81
N GLU A 16 9.31 -9.00 0.50
CA GLU A 16 8.29 -8.17 1.15
C GLU A 16 8.89 -7.22 2.21
N PRO A 17 9.77 -6.30 1.81
CA PRO A 17 10.54 -5.49 2.76
C PRO A 17 9.68 -4.47 3.51
N TYR A 18 8.62 -3.96 2.87
CA TYR A 18 7.83 -2.85 3.40
C TYR A 18 6.33 -3.12 3.42
N VAL A 19 5.62 -2.33 4.22
CA VAL A 19 4.16 -2.31 4.35
C VAL A 19 3.68 -0.87 4.27
N LEU A 20 2.75 -0.61 3.35
CA LEU A 20 1.95 0.61 3.31
C LEU A 20 0.77 0.43 4.28
N SER A 21 0.74 1.23 5.34
CA SER A 21 -0.36 1.29 6.29
C SER A 21 -1.24 2.48 5.96
N VAL A 22 -2.54 2.27 5.77
CA VAL A 22 -3.51 3.31 5.41
C VAL A 22 -4.65 3.33 6.41
N TYR A 23 -4.85 4.47 7.08
CA TYR A 23 -6.03 4.73 7.89
C TYR A 23 -7.14 5.36 7.04
N PHE A 24 -8.26 4.67 6.94
CA PHE A 24 -9.41 5.08 6.14
C PHE A 24 -10.71 4.52 6.77
N GLU A 25 -11.76 5.35 6.88
CA GLU A 25 -13.07 4.96 7.44
C GLU A 25 -12.98 4.20 8.78
N ASN A 26 -12.23 4.77 9.75
CA ASN A 26 -12.01 4.19 11.08
C ASN A 26 -11.37 2.80 11.09
N LYS A 27 -10.66 2.44 10.02
CA LYS A 27 -9.95 1.18 9.89
C LYS A 27 -8.54 1.40 9.37
N VAL A 28 -7.61 0.57 9.85
CA VAL A 28 -6.24 0.50 9.31
C VAL A 28 -6.15 -0.68 8.36
N TYR A 29 -5.69 -0.42 7.14
CA TYR A 29 -5.39 -1.40 6.12
C TYR A 29 -3.87 -1.55 6.00
N HIS A 30 -3.40 -2.78 5.91
CA HIS A 30 -1.99 -3.09 5.68
C HIS A 30 -1.82 -3.72 4.31
N ILE A 31 -1.14 -3.01 3.43
CA ILE A 31 -0.86 -3.45 2.06
C ILE A 31 0.63 -3.74 1.97
N LYS A 32 0.99 -4.97 1.63
CA LYS A 32 2.38 -5.37 1.41
C LYS A 32 2.96 -4.59 0.23
N ILE A 33 4.19 -4.13 0.36
CA ILE A 33 5.01 -3.65 -0.75
C ILE A 33 6.00 -4.76 -1.05
N ARG A 34 5.85 -5.37 -2.22
CA ARG A 34 6.70 -6.47 -2.66
C ARG A 34 7.84 -5.93 -3.50
N TYR A 35 9.02 -6.52 -3.34
CA TYR A 35 10.12 -6.34 -4.25
C TYR A 35 10.14 -7.51 -5.25
N LEU A 36 10.13 -7.17 -6.53
CA LEU A 36 10.16 -8.11 -7.64
C LEU A 36 11.60 -8.21 -8.14
N GLU A 37 12.33 -9.23 -7.71
CA GLU A 37 13.75 -9.41 -8.01
C GLU A 37 14.03 -9.45 -9.52
N ASP A 38 13.21 -10.19 -10.29
CA ASP A 38 13.37 -10.34 -11.75
C ASP A 38 13.39 -9.02 -12.52
N SER A 39 12.58 -8.05 -12.08
CA SER A 39 12.47 -6.73 -12.72
C SER A 39 13.12 -5.61 -11.90
N GLN A 40 13.64 -5.90 -10.71
CA GLN A 40 14.17 -4.93 -9.75
C GLN A 40 13.20 -3.74 -9.50
N GLN A 41 11.93 -4.07 -9.28
CA GLN A 41 10.85 -3.09 -9.11
C GLN A 41 9.96 -3.45 -7.92
N TYR A 42 9.18 -2.48 -7.45
CA TYR A 42 8.22 -2.65 -6.37
C TYR A 42 6.79 -2.78 -6.91
N ALA A 43 5.95 -3.51 -6.20
CA ALA A 43 4.52 -3.64 -6.48
C ALA A 43 3.72 -3.72 -5.18
N LEU A 44 2.45 -3.29 -5.21
CA LEU A 44 1.55 -3.34 -4.06
C LEU A 44 0.73 -4.63 -4.00
N GLY A 45 0.38 -5.03 -2.78
CA GLY A 45 -0.54 -6.12 -2.48
C GLY A 45 -0.01 -7.47 -2.96
N THR A 46 -0.93 -8.35 -3.37
CA THR A 46 -0.61 -9.74 -3.76
C THR A 46 -0.29 -9.90 -5.24
N GLY A 47 -0.34 -8.84 -6.06
CA GLY A 47 -0.18 -8.94 -7.51
C GLY A 47 -1.32 -9.64 -8.25
N LEU A 48 -2.33 -10.13 -7.52
CA LEU A 48 -3.54 -10.71 -8.12
C LEU A 48 -4.41 -9.64 -8.80
N ARG A 49 -4.22 -8.36 -8.45
CA ARG A 49 -4.95 -7.22 -8.97
C ARG A 49 -4.04 -5.99 -8.95
N GLY A 50 -3.86 -5.37 -10.10
CA GLY A 50 -2.88 -4.30 -10.31
C GLY A 50 -1.56 -4.86 -10.86
N ASN A 51 -1.15 -4.34 -12.02
CA ASN A 51 0.09 -4.69 -12.71
C ASN A 51 1.12 -3.55 -12.66
N GLU A 52 0.82 -2.51 -11.88
CA GLU A 52 1.66 -1.35 -11.70
C GLU A 52 2.95 -1.77 -10.99
N LYS A 53 4.07 -1.43 -11.63
CA LYS A 53 5.42 -1.64 -11.11
C LYS A 53 6.08 -0.28 -10.98
N PHE A 54 6.85 -0.13 -9.92
CA PHE A 54 7.44 1.13 -9.53
C PHE A 54 8.94 0.95 -9.27
N HIS A 55 9.74 1.95 -9.59
CA HIS A 55 11.17 1.93 -9.32
C HIS A 55 11.51 2.29 -7.87
N SER A 56 10.59 2.95 -7.17
CA SER A 56 10.79 3.31 -5.76
C SER A 56 9.49 3.37 -4.95
N ILE A 57 9.63 3.46 -3.63
CA ILE A 57 8.51 3.62 -2.69
C ILE A 57 7.86 4.99 -2.87
N GLU A 58 8.65 6.03 -3.14
CA GLU A 58 8.17 7.38 -3.40
C GLU A 58 7.27 7.41 -4.63
N GLU A 59 7.63 6.67 -5.69
CA GLU A 59 6.82 6.56 -6.90
C GLU A 59 5.46 5.91 -6.63
N ILE A 60 5.41 4.85 -5.80
CA ILE A 60 4.15 4.25 -5.32
C ILE A 60 3.26 5.32 -4.67
N VAL A 61 3.84 6.11 -3.78
CA VAL A 61 3.12 7.15 -3.03
C VAL A 61 2.62 8.25 -3.96
N GLU A 62 3.47 8.77 -4.85
CA GLU A 62 3.10 9.83 -5.80
C GLU A 62 2.04 9.36 -6.80
N PHE A 63 2.13 8.12 -7.27
CA PHE A 63 1.11 7.52 -8.11
C PHE A 63 -0.23 7.46 -7.36
N HIS A 64 -0.25 6.94 -6.13
CA HIS A 64 -1.50 6.76 -5.39
C HIS A 64 -2.07 8.02 -4.72
N LYS A 65 -1.36 9.14 -4.78
CA LYS A 65 -1.95 10.47 -4.57
C LYS A 65 -2.88 10.88 -5.73
N LYS A 66 -2.63 10.37 -6.94
CA LYS A 66 -3.38 10.70 -8.17
C LYS A 66 -4.34 9.60 -8.60
N PHE A 67 -4.07 8.35 -8.24
CA PHE A 67 -4.90 7.18 -8.55
C PHE A 67 -5.26 6.44 -7.27
N PRO A 68 -6.53 6.09 -7.03
CA PRO A 68 -6.93 5.54 -5.74
C PRO A 68 -6.31 4.16 -5.51
N VAL A 69 -5.83 3.90 -4.29
CA VAL A 69 -5.40 2.57 -3.87
C VAL A 69 -6.62 1.73 -3.50
N MET A 70 -6.62 0.46 -3.92
CA MET A 70 -7.65 -0.51 -3.56
C MET A 70 -7.38 -1.07 -2.16
N LEU A 71 -8.38 -0.97 -1.28
CA LEU A 71 -8.34 -1.45 0.09
C LEU A 71 -9.17 -2.73 0.19
N ILE A 72 -8.50 -3.85 0.46
CA ILE A 72 -9.12 -5.17 0.60
C ILE A 72 -8.97 -5.62 2.06
N ASP A 73 -10.08 -6.06 2.66
CA ASP A 73 -10.04 -6.67 3.98
C ASP A 73 -9.60 -8.13 3.88
N GLY A 74 -8.39 -8.43 4.34
CA GLY A 74 -7.87 -9.80 4.38
C GLY A 74 -8.70 -10.76 5.24
N LYS A 75 -9.50 -10.23 6.19
CA LYS A 75 -10.41 -11.05 7.03
C LYS A 75 -11.73 -11.38 6.35
N ASN A 76 -12.09 -10.69 5.27
CA ASN A 76 -13.35 -10.86 4.56
C ASN A 76 -13.10 -10.92 3.05
N LEU A 77 -12.46 -11.99 2.58
CA LEU A 77 -12.27 -12.23 1.15
C LEU A 77 -13.62 -12.39 0.39
N SER A 78 -14.70 -12.67 1.12
CA SER A 78 -16.08 -12.79 0.61
C SER A 78 -16.84 -11.47 0.54
N SER A 79 -16.41 -10.41 1.26
CA SER A 79 -17.17 -9.16 1.27
C SER A 79 -16.95 -8.40 -0.04
N THR A 80 -18.04 -8.14 -0.74
CA THR A 80 -18.15 -7.35 -1.97
C THR A 80 -17.78 -5.88 -1.78
N GLU A 81 -17.59 -5.43 -0.53
CA GLU A 81 -17.24 -4.05 -0.19
C GLU A 81 -15.76 -3.77 -0.44
N ARG A 82 -15.47 -3.44 -1.70
CA ARG A 82 -14.18 -2.88 -2.11
C ARG A 82 -14.18 -1.40 -1.78
N LYS A 83 -13.25 -1.00 -0.92
CA LYS A 83 -13.01 0.42 -0.63
C LYS A 83 -11.82 0.89 -1.45
N GLN A 84 -11.85 2.16 -1.84
CA GLN A 84 -10.74 2.79 -2.55
C GLN A 84 -10.52 4.19 -2.01
N CYS A 85 -9.26 4.61 -1.91
CA CYS A 85 -8.95 5.96 -1.47
C CYS A 85 -7.68 6.48 -2.12
N TYR A 86 -7.59 7.79 -2.33
CA TYR A 86 -6.33 8.45 -2.63
C TYR A 86 -5.47 8.55 -1.37
N LEU A 87 -4.15 8.34 -1.51
CA LEU A 87 -3.22 8.58 -0.43
C LEU A 87 -3.12 10.08 -0.15
N THR A 88 -3.23 10.44 1.11
CA THR A 88 -3.03 11.80 1.59
C THR A 88 -1.95 11.79 2.65
N ARG A 89 -0.98 12.71 2.52
CA ARG A 89 0.12 12.83 3.46
C ARG A 89 -0.46 12.98 4.88
N PRO A 90 0.07 12.28 5.89
CA PRO A 90 -0.30 12.58 7.26
C PRO A 90 -0.05 14.07 7.53
N PRO A 91 -0.95 14.76 8.27
CA PRO A 91 -0.63 16.09 8.75
C PRO A 91 0.69 15.97 9.53
N TYR A 92 1.68 16.77 9.16
CA TYR A 92 2.97 16.78 9.83
C TYR A 92 2.74 16.95 11.33
N ILE A 93 3.04 15.93 12.12
CA ILE A 93 3.12 16.08 13.56
C ILE A 93 4.53 16.62 13.79
N ASN A 94 4.65 17.93 13.94
CA ASN A 94 5.90 18.54 14.41
C ASN A 94 6.23 17.91 15.77
N SER A 95 7.37 17.24 15.85
CA SER A 95 8.01 16.84 17.11
C SER A 95 8.71 18.02 17.75
#